data_AF-A0A931Y9Q9-F1
#
_entry.id   AF-A0A931Y9Q9-F1
#
_cell.length_a   1.000
_cell.length_b   1.000
_cell.length_c   1.000
_cell.angle_alpha   90.00
_cell.angle_beta   90.00
_cell.angle_gamma   90.00
#
_symmetry.space_group_name_H-M   'P 1'
#
loop_
_entity.id
_entity.type
_entity.pdbx_description
1 polymer ?
#
loop_
_entity_poly.entity_id
_entity_poly.type
_entity_poly.pdbx_seq_one_letter_code
_entity_poly.pdbx_strand_id
1 'polypeptide(L)'
;MDSSLYQFVELRKRLLGRKPVTFDDRVFYLIGETLLLAGQMKELIEKDRGEYYINIAREKYITTLTSLTNMISSMVASSNNSYSTAIIIQDYLREEDEFLNDLVLKTNRKDQRINLELILSAIGTLDRRAREVLSPEQFNRIKAYTVSVQSEGLYTVLIEKESLGRIADKSTITLRHVGGDTHVKQVDTSMLSFEDIAFSRGDHELYLHLPPQQDLLTAFTNQEHAKRKCLVSSIDGFKRDNVYNLSFTVKNNFDPQFMFFVDEGEAYAPKLLDYFPVSGEREKNRRYVLSTATLPLKETATTVRIGFCAPSLTEEKFRQNILNLSVVELTAPRLSLIQTYKTTDAASPNIQVEKQNQLTYKIRVTGSTSPFYLSFLTRYSPSWVSDLGTHTQGNDFNNVWYIDKKGDYTVRISYVLQKHFVNGLFLSVIALVVVFSVFIIINKSKSK
;
A
#
# COMPACT_ATOMS: atom_id res chain seq x y z
N MET A 1 -13.74 -30.19 -4.88
CA MET A 1 -13.59 -29.26 -3.75
C MET A 1 -13.36 -27.91 -4.39
N ASP A 2 -14.46 -27.26 -4.78
CA ASP A 2 -14.45 -25.95 -5.44
C ASP A 2 -14.77 -24.90 -4.37
N SER A 3 -13.88 -24.78 -3.39
CA SER A 3 -13.96 -23.79 -2.32
C SER A 3 -12.86 -22.77 -2.53
N SER A 4 -13.12 -21.52 -2.13
CA SER A 4 -12.11 -20.46 -2.10
C SER A 4 -10.86 -20.85 -1.28
N LEU A 5 -10.97 -21.88 -0.42
CA LEU A 5 -9.86 -22.57 0.23
C LEU A 5 -8.75 -23.07 -0.71
N TYR A 6 -9.07 -23.38 -1.97
CA TYR A 6 -8.07 -23.78 -2.96
C TYR A 6 -7.01 -22.68 -3.18
N GLN A 7 -7.40 -21.41 -3.12
CA GLN A 7 -6.46 -20.29 -3.23
C GLN A 7 -5.47 -20.27 -2.06
N PHE A 8 -5.93 -20.58 -0.84
CA PHE A 8 -5.06 -20.69 0.34
C PHE A 8 -4.13 -21.90 0.28
N VAL A 9 -4.61 -23.01 -0.28
CA VAL A 9 -3.77 -24.20 -0.53
C VAL A 9 -2.67 -23.91 -1.54
N GLU A 10 -2.96 -23.24 -2.66
CA GLU A 10 -1.93 -22.82 -3.62
C GLU A 10 -0.94 -21.81 -3.03
N LEU A 11 -1.45 -20.84 -2.26
CA LEU A 11 -0.60 -19.84 -1.61
C LEU A 11 0.35 -20.51 -0.60
N ARG A 12 -0.16 -21.45 0.22
CA ARG A 12 0.66 -22.27 1.10
C ARG A 12 1.71 -23.05 0.31
N LYS A 13 1.33 -23.72 -0.78
CA LYS A 13 2.29 -24.47 -1.64
C LYS A 13 3.44 -23.60 -2.13
N ARG A 14 3.18 -22.32 -2.47
CA ARG A 14 4.24 -21.36 -2.85
C ARG A 14 5.15 -20.97 -1.68
N LEU A 15 4.63 -20.96 -0.46
CA LEU A 15 5.36 -20.59 0.75
C LEU A 15 6.03 -21.80 1.43
N LEU A 16 5.68 -23.05 1.07
CA LEU A 16 6.31 -24.25 1.62
C LEU A 16 7.83 -24.23 1.41
N GLY A 17 8.57 -24.45 2.49
CA GLY A 17 10.04 -24.46 2.50
C GLY A 17 10.71 -23.09 2.68
N ARG A 18 9.93 -21.99 2.73
CA ARG A 18 10.45 -20.65 3.06
C ARG A 18 10.11 -20.31 4.50
N LYS A 19 11.05 -19.68 5.21
CA LYS A 19 10.73 -19.07 6.50
C LYS A 19 9.85 -17.83 6.22
N PRO A 20 8.67 -17.70 6.83
CA PRO A 20 7.83 -16.53 6.62
C PRO A 20 8.57 -15.29 7.14
N VAL A 21 8.76 -14.29 6.29
CA VAL A 21 9.59 -13.11 6.59
C VAL A 21 8.71 -11.96 7.04
N THR A 22 7.55 -11.79 6.40
CA THR A 22 6.63 -10.68 6.69
C THR A 22 5.54 -11.08 7.70
N PHE A 23 4.78 -10.09 8.20
CA PHE A 23 3.58 -10.35 8.99
C PHE A 23 2.55 -11.16 8.19
N ASP A 24 2.30 -10.74 6.95
CA ASP A 24 1.32 -11.36 6.06
C ASP A 24 1.69 -12.83 5.77
N ASP A 25 2.97 -13.11 5.48
CA ASP A 25 3.45 -14.49 5.28
C ASP A 25 3.17 -15.40 6.48
N ARG A 26 3.31 -14.87 7.71
CA ARG A 26 3.05 -15.62 8.94
C ARG A 26 1.55 -15.88 9.13
N VAL A 27 0.70 -14.90 8.85
CA VAL A 27 -0.77 -15.08 8.85
C VAL A 27 -1.16 -16.18 7.86
N PHE A 28 -0.67 -16.09 6.62
CA PHE A 28 -0.94 -17.07 5.58
C PHE A 28 -0.42 -18.47 5.93
N TYR A 29 0.76 -18.55 6.54
CA TYR A 29 1.32 -19.81 7.01
C TYR A 29 0.42 -20.47 8.05
N LEU A 30 -0.07 -19.70 9.04
CA LEU A 30 -0.97 -20.22 10.08
C LEU A 30 -2.32 -20.66 9.51
N ILE A 31 -2.90 -19.89 8.57
CA ILE A 31 -4.12 -20.28 7.83
C ILE A 31 -3.89 -21.58 7.04
N GLY A 32 -2.74 -21.70 6.38
CA GLY A 32 -2.40 -22.91 5.65
C GLY A 32 -2.23 -24.14 6.54
N GLU A 33 -1.75 -23.94 7.77
CA GLU A 33 -1.57 -24.99 8.76
C GLU A 33 -2.91 -25.44 9.37
N THR A 34 -3.82 -24.52 9.68
CA THR A 34 -5.17 -24.88 10.14
C THR A 34 -5.94 -25.65 9.07
N LEU A 35 -5.83 -25.27 7.79
CA LEU A 35 -6.43 -26.02 6.68
C LEU A 35 -5.90 -27.46 6.56
N LEU A 36 -4.59 -27.65 6.80
CA LEU A 36 -4.01 -28.99 6.84
C LEU A 36 -4.62 -29.81 7.98
N LEU A 37 -4.69 -29.21 9.17
CA LEU A 37 -5.23 -29.84 10.37
C LEU A 37 -6.72 -30.17 10.20
N ALA A 38 -7.48 -29.33 9.50
CA ALA A 38 -8.88 -29.58 9.12
C ALA A 38 -9.02 -30.84 8.24
N GLY A 39 -8.17 -30.94 7.20
CA GLY A 39 -8.11 -32.12 6.34
C GLY A 39 -7.72 -33.38 7.09
N GLN A 40 -6.74 -33.31 7.99
CA GLN A 40 -6.35 -34.40 8.87
C GLN A 40 -7.50 -34.81 9.79
N MET A 41 -8.23 -33.85 10.37
CA MET A 41 -9.39 -34.10 11.23
C MET A 41 -10.46 -34.91 10.49
N LYS A 42 -10.80 -34.46 9.28
CA LYS A 42 -11.75 -35.17 8.42
C LYS A 42 -11.30 -36.60 8.16
N GLU A 43 -10.04 -36.81 7.78
CA GLU A 43 -9.51 -38.16 7.52
C GLU A 43 -9.57 -39.05 8.78
N LEU A 44 -9.23 -38.51 9.95
CA LEU A 44 -9.28 -39.25 11.22
C LEU A 44 -10.72 -39.66 11.56
N ILE A 45 -11.70 -38.78 11.34
CA ILE A 45 -13.12 -39.03 11.56
C ILE A 45 -13.65 -40.07 10.57
N GLU A 46 -13.38 -39.91 9.27
CA GLU A 46 -13.82 -40.84 8.21
C GLU A 46 -13.24 -42.25 8.40
N LYS A 47 -12.03 -42.37 8.95
CA LYS A 47 -11.38 -43.65 9.27
C LYS A 47 -11.69 -44.17 10.66
N ASP A 48 -12.63 -43.55 11.38
CA ASP A 48 -13.03 -43.87 12.75
C ASP A 48 -11.84 -44.10 13.70
N ARG A 49 -10.84 -43.22 13.61
CA ARG A 49 -9.63 -43.31 14.45
C ARG A 49 -9.96 -43.03 15.91
N GLY A 50 -9.16 -43.63 16.80
CA GLY A 50 -9.32 -43.48 18.24
C GLY A 50 -9.22 -42.02 18.71
N GLU A 51 -9.94 -41.71 19.78
CA GLU A 51 -10.09 -40.37 20.37
C GLU A 51 -8.75 -39.67 20.61
N TYR A 52 -7.72 -40.43 21.00
CA TYR A 52 -6.36 -39.93 21.20
C TYR A 52 -5.81 -39.13 20.01
N TYR A 53 -5.96 -39.64 18.78
CA TYR A 53 -5.43 -38.98 17.59
C TYR A 53 -6.21 -37.71 17.23
N ILE A 54 -7.52 -37.74 17.42
CA ILE A 54 -8.42 -36.60 17.18
C ILE A 54 -8.13 -35.49 18.20
N ASN A 55 -7.93 -35.83 19.47
CA ASN A 55 -7.55 -34.88 20.51
C ASN A 55 -6.21 -34.20 20.17
N ILE A 56 -5.19 -34.94 19.69
CA ILE A 56 -3.92 -34.34 19.27
C ILE A 56 -4.11 -33.36 18.12
N ALA A 57 -4.88 -33.74 17.10
CA ALA A 57 -5.16 -32.86 15.96
C ALA A 57 -5.92 -31.60 16.41
N ARG A 58 -6.90 -31.74 17.30
CA ARG A 58 -7.66 -30.63 17.90
C ARG A 58 -6.73 -29.66 18.63
N GLU A 59 -5.89 -30.15 19.54
CA GLU A 59 -4.99 -29.29 20.32
C GLU A 59 -4.05 -28.48 19.42
N LYS A 60 -3.49 -29.11 18.39
CA LYS A 60 -2.66 -28.41 17.39
C LYS A 60 -3.47 -27.37 16.61
N TYR A 61 -4.70 -27.68 16.25
CA TYR A 61 -5.60 -26.77 15.55
C TYR A 61 -5.85 -25.52 16.43
N ILE A 62 -6.32 -25.73 17.65
CA ILE A 62 -6.65 -24.63 18.59
C ILE A 62 -5.41 -23.80 18.91
N THR A 63 -4.24 -24.42 19.08
CA THR A 63 -2.97 -23.70 19.31
C THR A 63 -2.61 -22.81 18.13
N THR A 64 -2.80 -23.30 16.90
CA THR A 64 -2.55 -22.54 15.67
C THR A 64 -3.53 -21.38 15.54
N LEU A 65 -4.83 -21.60 15.79
CA LEU A 65 -5.83 -20.53 15.82
C LEU A 65 -5.52 -19.47 16.89
N THR A 66 -5.11 -19.89 18.09
CA THR A 66 -4.73 -18.97 19.17
C THR A 66 -3.54 -18.10 18.77
N SER A 67 -2.56 -18.69 18.09
CA SER A 67 -1.42 -17.94 17.54
C SER A 67 -1.88 -16.90 16.52
N LEU A 68 -2.81 -17.28 15.63
CA LEU A 68 -3.39 -16.36 14.65
C LEU A 68 -4.20 -15.23 15.34
N THR A 69 -5.02 -15.55 16.35
CA THR A 69 -5.77 -14.56 17.16
C THR A 69 -4.84 -13.53 17.80
N ASN A 70 -3.73 -13.98 18.37
CA ASN A 70 -2.75 -13.10 19.01
C ASN A 70 -2.11 -12.13 18.00
N MET A 71 -1.81 -12.62 16.79
CA MET A 71 -1.25 -11.79 15.72
C MET A 71 -2.21 -10.70 15.22
N ILE A 72 -3.51 -10.99 15.14
CA ILE A 72 -4.52 -10.05 14.60
C ILE A 72 -4.50 -8.70 15.32
N SER A 73 -4.22 -8.67 16.62
CA SER A 73 -4.16 -7.42 17.39
C SER A 73 -3.08 -6.45 16.91
N SER A 74 -2.04 -6.95 16.24
CA SER A 74 -0.94 -6.15 15.68
C SER A 74 -1.04 -5.92 14.17
N MET A 75 -2.11 -6.43 13.53
CA MET A 75 -2.28 -6.45 12.07
C MET A 75 -2.27 -5.05 11.46
N VAL A 76 -2.93 -4.07 12.08
CA VAL A 76 -2.99 -2.68 11.58
C VAL A 76 -1.60 -2.06 11.47
N ALA A 77 -0.72 -2.34 12.44
CA ALA A 77 0.63 -1.78 12.48
C ALA A 77 1.68 -2.60 11.71
N SER A 78 1.48 -3.92 11.56
CA SER A 78 2.51 -4.83 11.07
C SER A 78 2.28 -5.37 9.65
N SER A 79 1.05 -5.34 9.16
CA SER A 79 0.71 -5.82 7.82
C SER A 79 1.04 -4.77 6.77
N ASN A 80 1.53 -5.21 5.60
CA ASN A 80 1.71 -4.31 4.47
C ASN A 80 0.35 -3.77 3.95
N ASN A 81 -0.70 -4.56 4.11
CA ASN A 81 -2.08 -4.23 3.74
C ASN A 81 -3.04 -4.93 4.71
N SER A 82 -3.14 -4.37 5.92
CA SER A 82 -3.89 -4.93 7.07
C SER A 82 -5.32 -5.31 6.73
N TYR A 83 -5.96 -4.41 6.02
CA TYR A 83 -7.08 -4.54 5.14
C TYR A 83 -7.15 -5.87 4.35
N SER A 84 -6.35 -6.04 3.29
CA SER A 84 -6.41 -7.25 2.45
C SER A 84 -6.25 -8.52 3.30
N THR A 85 -5.38 -8.47 4.31
CA THR A 85 -5.15 -9.58 5.24
C THR A 85 -6.38 -9.87 6.09
N ALA A 86 -7.11 -8.85 6.57
CA ALA A 86 -8.35 -9.01 7.32
C ALA A 86 -9.46 -9.68 6.49
N ILE A 87 -9.60 -9.29 5.21
CA ILE A 87 -10.60 -9.90 4.32
C ILE A 87 -10.27 -11.37 4.09
N ILE A 88 -9.00 -11.66 3.83
CA ILE A 88 -8.49 -13.02 3.66
C ILE A 88 -8.81 -13.88 4.88
N ILE A 89 -8.55 -13.37 6.09
CA ILE A 89 -8.88 -14.06 7.33
C ILE A 89 -10.38 -14.32 7.41
N GLN A 90 -11.23 -13.33 7.12
CA GLN A 90 -12.69 -13.48 7.20
C GLN A 90 -13.24 -14.49 6.18
N ASP A 91 -12.75 -14.44 4.93
CA ASP A 91 -13.15 -15.40 3.90
C ASP A 91 -12.71 -16.81 4.29
N TYR A 92 -11.49 -16.97 4.81
CA TYR A 92 -11.02 -18.24 5.38
C TYR A 92 -11.92 -18.72 6.51
N LEU A 93 -12.22 -17.88 7.51
CA LEU A 93 -13.01 -18.28 8.67
C LEU A 93 -14.42 -18.71 8.31
N ARG A 94 -15.06 -18.03 7.35
CA ARG A 94 -16.40 -18.41 6.86
C ARG A 94 -16.38 -19.79 6.23
N GLU A 95 -15.42 -20.06 5.35
CA GLU A 95 -15.34 -21.35 4.63
C GLU A 95 -14.96 -22.49 5.57
N GLU A 96 -14.07 -22.20 6.52
CA GLU A 96 -13.65 -23.17 7.53
C GLU A 96 -14.81 -23.52 8.48
N ASP A 97 -15.60 -22.52 8.90
CA ASP A 97 -16.81 -22.72 9.69
C ASP A 97 -17.84 -23.57 8.93
N GLU A 98 -18.11 -23.27 7.65
CA GLU A 98 -19.02 -24.07 6.82
C GLU A 98 -18.54 -25.52 6.69
N PHE A 99 -17.24 -25.73 6.45
CA PHE A 99 -16.63 -27.05 6.32
C PHE A 99 -16.74 -27.85 7.63
N LEU A 100 -16.40 -27.25 8.77
CA LEU A 100 -16.44 -27.93 10.06
C LEU A 100 -17.87 -28.21 10.52
N ASN A 101 -18.82 -27.31 10.25
CA ASN A 101 -20.24 -27.55 10.51
C ASN A 101 -20.77 -28.73 9.69
N ASP A 102 -20.41 -28.86 8.41
CA ASP A 102 -20.76 -30.04 7.60
C ASP A 102 -20.17 -31.33 8.19
N LEU A 103 -18.93 -31.27 8.68
CA LEU A 103 -18.28 -32.40 9.33
C LEU A 103 -18.97 -32.79 10.65
N VAL A 104 -19.39 -31.80 11.45
CA VAL A 104 -20.19 -32.00 12.67
C VAL A 104 -21.49 -32.73 12.36
N LEU A 105 -22.21 -32.31 11.32
CA LEU A 105 -23.49 -32.91 10.92
C LEU A 105 -23.35 -34.35 10.42
N LYS A 106 -22.20 -34.70 9.83
CA LYS A 106 -21.91 -36.06 9.33
C LYS A 106 -21.34 -37.00 10.39
N THR A 107 -20.94 -36.46 11.54
CA THR A 107 -20.27 -37.23 12.60
C THR A 107 -21.30 -37.80 13.57
N ASN A 108 -21.38 -39.14 13.65
CA ASN A 108 -22.30 -39.84 14.55
C ASN A 108 -21.75 -40.01 15.98
N ARG A 109 -20.43 -39.87 16.15
CA ARG A 109 -19.73 -40.10 17.42
C ARG A 109 -19.71 -38.84 18.29
N LYS A 110 -20.23 -38.95 19.52
CA LYS A 110 -20.37 -37.81 20.45
C LYS A 110 -19.03 -37.17 20.81
N ASP A 111 -18.00 -37.97 21.06
CA ASP A 111 -16.64 -37.53 21.38
C ASP A 111 -16.01 -36.75 20.22
N GLN A 112 -16.15 -37.24 18.99
CA GLN A 112 -15.67 -36.56 17.79
C GLN A 112 -16.43 -35.24 17.55
N ARG A 113 -17.75 -35.22 17.78
CA ARG A 113 -18.55 -34.01 17.67
C ARG A 113 -18.12 -32.92 18.65
N ILE A 114 -17.89 -33.28 19.92
CA ILE A 114 -17.38 -32.35 20.94
C ILE A 114 -16.04 -31.75 20.51
N ASN A 115 -15.15 -32.55 19.93
CA ASN A 115 -13.87 -32.06 19.42
C ASN A 115 -14.03 -30.98 18.34
N LEU A 116 -14.94 -31.18 17.39
CA LEU A 116 -15.23 -30.21 16.33
C LEU A 116 -15.90 -28.94 16.86
N GLU A 117 -16.85 -29.07 17.80
CA GLU A 117 -17.51 -27.94 18.45
C GLU A 117 -16.52 -27.02 19.19
N LEU A 118 -15.47 -27.59 19.80
CA LEU A 118 -14.39 -26.80 20.41
C LEU A 118 -13.58 -26.01 19.38
N ILE A 119 -13.33 -26.59 18.20
CA ILE A 119 -12.64 -25.88 17.09
C ILE A 119 -13.52 -24.75 16.56
N LEU A 120 -14.81 -25.01 16.34
CA LEU A 120 -15.78 -23.99 15.94
C LEU A 120 -15.85 -22.83 16.94
N SER A 121 -15.80 -23.12 18.25
CA SER A 121 -15.72 -22.09 19.29
C SER A 121 -14.46 -21.22 19.19
N ALA A 122 -13.31 -21.84 18.89
CA ALA A 122 -12.06 -21.12 18.66
C ALA A 122 -12.11 -20.25 17.38
N ILE A 123 -12.72 -20.75 16.29
CA ILE A 123 -12.98 -19.98 15.06
C ILE A 123 -13.87 -18.78 15.36
N GLY A 124 -14.97 -18.96 16.10
CA GLY A 124 -15.85 -17.85 16.48
C GLY A 124 -15.14 -16.78 17.31
N THR A 125 -14.20 -17.19 18.18
CA THR A 125 -13.36 -16.25 18.94
C THR A 125 -12.44 -15.45 18.01
N LEU A 126 -11.81 -16.13 17.04
CA LEU A 126 -10.93 -15.51 16.06
C LEU A 126 -11.71 -14.55 15.13
N ASP A 127 -12.91 -14.93 14.66
CA ASP A 127 -13.77 -14.09 13.82
C ASP A 127 -14.19 -12.81 14.55
N ARG A 128 -14.64 -12.94 15.81
CA ARG A 128 -14.96 -11.77 16.64
C ARG A 128 -13.76 -10.84 16.77
N ARG A 129 -12.57 -11.38 17.05
CA ARG A 129 -11.35 -10.58 17.17
C ARG A 129 -10.94 -9.91 15.85
N ALA A 130 -11.09 -10.61 14.72
CA ALA A 130 -10.84 -10.06 13.40
C ALA A 130 -11.78 -8.88 13.09
N ARG A 131 -13.07 -9.00 13.42
CA ARG A 131 -14.08 -7.94 13.24
C ARG A 131 -13.88 -6.75 14.17
N GLU A 132 -13.39 -6.97 15.39
CA GLU A 132 -12.99 -5.90 16.32
C GLU A 132 -11.87 -5.02 15.73
N VAL A 133 -10.94 -5.63 15.00
CA VAL A 133 -9.82 -4.90 14.38
C VAL A 133 -10.24 -4.21 13.09
N LEU A 134 -10.94 -4.91 12.18
CA LEU A 134 -11.39 -4.35 10.90
C LEU A 134 -12.73 -4.98 10.46
N SER A 135 -13.80 -4.19 10.53
CA SER A 135 -15.09 -4.59 9.96
C SER A 135 -15.05 -4.55 8.42
N PRO A 136 -15.48 -5.61 7.71
CA PRO A 136 -15.41 -5.66 6.25
C PRO A 136 -16.28 -4.60 5.58
N GLU A 137 -17.38 -4.21 6.23
CA GLU A 137 -18.29 -3.17 5.75
C GLU A 137 -17.68 -1.76 5.85
N GLN A 138 -16.76 -1.59 6.79
CA GLN A 138 -16.09 -0.32 7.04
C GLN A 138 -14.79 -0.19 6.28
N PHE A 139 -14.25 -1.28 5.73
CA PHE A 139 -12.92 -1.31 5.12
C PHE A 139 -12.65 -0.14 4.19
N ASN A 140 -13.55 0.12 3.23
CA ASN A 140 -13.37 1.17 2.23
C ASN A 140 -13.94 2.53 2.66
N ARG A 141 -14.52 2.59 3.86
CA ARG A 141 -15.19 3.77 4.44
C ARG A 141 -14.44 4.36 5.63
N ILE A 142 -13.64 3.57 6.34
CA ILE A 142 -12.89 4.01 7.52
C ILE A 142 -11.49 3.41 7.41
N LYS A 143 -10.47 4.27 7.38
CA LYS A 143 -9.07 3.85 7.41
C LYS A 143 -8.43 4.32 8.71
N ALA A 144 -7.96 3.37 9.52
CA ALA A 144 -7.23 3.66 10.74
C ALA A 144 -5.72 3.77 10.46
N TYR A 145 -5.07 4.76 11.06
CA TYR A 145 -3.63 5.00 11.00
C TYR A 145 -3.10 5.24 12.41
N THR A 146 -1.88 4.74 12.66
CA THR A 146 -1.08 5.14 13.82
C THR A 146 0.10 5.94 13.31
N VAL A 147 0.26 7.16 13.82
CA VAL A 147 1.31 8.10 13.39
C VAL A 147 2.17 8.47 14.58
N SER A 148 3.49 8.46 14.40
CA SER A 148 4.43 8.79 15.47
C SER A 148 5.08 10.15 15.19
N VAL A 149 4.87 11.10 16.11
CA VAL A 149 5.27 12.49 15.96
C VAL A 149 6.49 12.77 16.85
N GLN A 150 7.58 13.26 16.25
CA GLN A 150 8.87 13.45 16.93
C GLN A 150 8.92 14.71 17.79
N SER A 151 8.21 15.76 17.40
CA SER A 151 8.17 17.05 18.08
C SER A 151 6.74 17.58 18.15
N GLU A 152 6.39 18.18 19.29
CA GLU A 152 5.10 18.84 19.44
C GLU A 152 4.97 20.00 18.44
N GLY A 153 3.79 20.15 17.84
CA GLY A 153 3.52 21.24 16.89
C GLY A 153 2.25 21.05 16.08
N LEU A 154 2.04 21.97 15.14
CA LEU A 154 0.97 21.88 14.15
C LEU A 154 1.47 21.07 12.95
N TYR A 155 0.63 20.18 12.42
CA TYR A 155 0.94 19.38 11.25
C TYR A 155 -0.24 19.40 10.27
N THR A 156 0.07 19.63 8.99
CA THR A 156 -0.86 19.36 7.90
C THR A 156 -0.82 17.87 7.55
N VAL A 157 -1.98 17.22 7.50
CA VAL A 157 -2.11 15.87 6.97
C VAL A 157 -2.37 15.94 5.46
N LEU A 158 -1.59 15.17 4.70
CA LEU A 158 -1.73 15.05 3.25
C LEU A 158 -2.04 13.61 2.85
N ILE A 159 -2.90 13.43 1.85
CA ILE A 159 -3.23 12.13 1.28
C ILE A 159 -3.10 12.16 -0.25
N GLU A 160 -2.41 11.18 -0.82
CA GLU A 160 -2.30 11.01 -2.27
C GLU A 160 -3.66 10.66 -2.87
N LYS A 161 -4.18 11.50 -3.78
CA LYS A 161 -5.53 11.30 -4.35
C LYS A 161 -5.69 9.98 -5.11
N GLU A 162 -4.64 9.55 -5.80
CA GLU A 162 -4.67 8.31 -6.57
C GLU A 162 -4.79 7.07 -5.69
N SER A 163 -4.39 7.18 -4.42
CA SER A 163 -4.47 6.10 -3.44
C SER A 163 -5.88 5.93 -2.82
N LEU A 164 -6.81 6.84 -3.12
CA LEU A 164 -8.19 6.84 -2.61
C LEU A 164 -9.16 5.97 -3.43
N GLY A 165 -8.71 5.43 -4.57
CA GLY A 165 -9.56 4.73 -5.52
C GLY A 165 -10.59 5.67 -6.18
N ARG A 166 -11.71 5.09 -6.65
CA ARG A 166 -12.81 5.86 -7.25
C ARG A 166 -13.91 6.06 -6.24
N ILE A 167 -14.02 7.29 -5.76
CA ILE A 167 -15.02 7.69 -4.76
C ILE A 167 -16.04 8.66 -5.35
N ALA A 168 -17.30 8.54 -4.91
CA ALA A 168 -18.41 9.30 -5.46
C ALA A 168 -18.32 10.81 -5.19
N ASP A 169 -17.93 11.21 -3.98
CA ASP A 169 -17.87 12.61 -3.58
C ASP A 169 -16.70 12.88 -2.62
N LYS A 170 -15.66 13.54 -3.13
CA LYS A 170 -14.45 13.87 -2.36
C LYS A 170 -14.69 14.89 -1.24
N SER A 171 -15.77 15.66 -1.30
CA SER A 171 -16.07 16.69 -0.29
C SER A 171 -16.49 16.10 1.06
N THR A 172 -16.93 14.84 1.07
CA THR A 172 -17.39 14.13 2.27
C THR A 172 -16.28 13.41 3.03
N ILE A 173 -15.04 13.50 2.56
CA ILE A 173 -13.89 12.90 3.24
C ILE A 173 -13.63 13.67 4.53
N THR A 174 -13.58 12.96 5.65
CA THR A 174 -13.25 13.55 6.96
C THR A 174 -12.11 12.78 7.61
N LEU A 175 -11.28 13.50 8.37
CA LEU A 175 -10.21 12.90 9.15
C LEU A 175 -10.49 13.17 10.63
N ARG A 176 -10.79 12.10 11.36
CA ARG A 176 -10.99 12.12 12.81
C ARG A 176 -9.68 11.92 13.54
N HIS A 177 -9.45 12.75 14.54
CA HIS A 177 -8.32 12.67 15.46
C HIS A 177 -8.78 13.00 16.89
N VAL A 178 -7.89 12.97 17.88
CA VAL A 178 -8.22 13.22 19.30
C VAL A 178 -8.88 14.59 19.54
N GLY A 179 -8.57 15.58 18.69
CA GLY A 179 -9.12 16.93 18.78
C GLY A 179 -10.46 17.14 18.07
N GLY A 180 -11.00 16.12 17.40
CA GLY A 180 -12.25 16.19 16.65
C GLY A 180 -12.13 15.73 15.20
N ASP A 181 -13.12 16.09 14.39
CA ASP A 181 -13.15 15.79 12.97
C ASP A 181 -12.65 17.02 12.18
N THR A 182 -11.78 16.78 11.21
CA THR A 182 -11.27 17.79 10.27
C THR A 182 -11.75 17.49 8.85
N HIS A 183 -11.98 18.55 8.08
CA HIS A 183 -12.44 18.46 6.71
C HIS A 183 -11.29 18.76 5.73
N VAL A 184 -11.48 18.36 4.48
CA VAL A 184 -10.55 18.66 3.40
C VAL A 184 -10.53 20.18 3.17
N LYS A 185 -9.35 20.80 3.34
CA LYS A 185 -9.15 22.25 3.20
C LYS A 185 -8.89 22.65 1.75
N GLN A 186 -7.98 21.94 1.10
CA GLN A 186 -7.58 22.22 -0.28
C GLN A 186 -7.33 20.93 -1.06
N VAL A 187 -7.72 20.99 -2.32
CA VAL A 187 -7.67 19.91 -3.29
C VAL A 187 -6.65 20.31 -4.36
N ASP A 188 -5.35 20.17 -4.09
CA ASP A 188 -4.31 20.30 -5.13
C ASP A 188 -4.42 19.12 -6.12
N THR A 189 -3.92 19.23 -7.35
CA THR A 189 -4.04 18.24 -8.42
C THR A 189 -3.75 16.80 -7.98
N SER A 190 -2.68 16.54 -7.21
CA SER A 190 -2.28 15.20 -6.76
C SER A 190 -2.60 14.87 -5.30
N MET A 191 -2.73 15.87 -4.41
CA MET A 191 -2.87 15.67 -2.96
C MET A 191 -4.19 16.24 -2.41
N LEU A 192 -4.75 15.58 -1.41
CA LEU A 192 -5.74 16.16 -0.50
C LEU A 192 -5.03 16.66 0.75
N SER A 193 -5.38 17.86 1.19
CA SER A 193 -4.88 18.45 2.43
C SER A 193 -6.00 18.67 3.44
N PHE A 194 -5.72 18.37 4.70
CA PHE A 194 -6.60 18.66 5.83
C PHE A 194 -6.14 19.93 6.56
N GLU A 195 -6.95 20.41 7.48
CA GLU A 195 -6.56 21.48 8.38
C GLU A 195 -5.36 21.09 9.26
N ASP A 196 -4.66 22.08 9.80
CA ASP A 196 -3.52 21.85 10.67
C ASP A 196 -3.99 21.24 12.00
N ILE A 197 -3.41 20.10 12.36
CA ILE A 197 -3.72 19.37 13.60
C ILE A 197 -2.56 19.56 14.58
N ALA A 198 -2.88 19.94 15.81
CA ALA A 198 -1.91 19.98 16.90
C ALA A 198 -1.63 18.55 17.40
N PHE A 199 -0.37 18.13 17.31
CA PHE A 199 0.09 16.87 17.88
C PHE A 199 1.09 17.13 19.00
N SER A 200 0.95 16.40 20.11
CA SER A 200 2.02 16.26 21.10
C SER A 200 3.07 15.26 20.60
N ARG A 201 4.24 15.21 21.23
CA ARG A 201 5.23 14.17 20.94
C ARG A 201 4.70 12.79 21.34
N GLY A 202 4.84 11.81 20.46
CA GLY A 202 4.41 10.41 20.69
C GLY A 202 3.52 9.86 19.58
N ASP A 203 2.83 8.77 19.88
CA ASP A 203 1.96 8.08 18.93
C ASP A 203 0.52 8.62 19.01
N HIS A 204 -0.12 8.75 17.86
CA HIS A 204 -1.49 9.23 17.70
C HIS A 204 -2.27 8.33 16.75
N GLU A 205 -3.57 8.25 16.98
CA GLU A 205 -4.50 7.54 16.09
C GLU A 205 -5.26 8.52 15.21
N LEU A 206 -5.36 8.19 13.93
CA LEU A 206 -6.15 8.94 12.95
C LEU A 206 -7.12 7.99 12.24
N TYR A 207 -8.34 8.45 12.03
CA TYR A 207 -9.37 7.71 11.29
C TYR A 207 -9.84 8.52 10.10
N LEU A 208 -9.49 8.07 8.90
CA LEU A 208 -9.94 8.65 7.65
C LEU A 208 -11.28 8.04 7.25
N HIS A 209 -12.33 8.84 7.29
CA HIS A 209 -13.64 8.47 6.79
C HIS A 209 -13.75 8.81 5.30
N LEU A 210 -14.09 7.81 4.50
CA LEU A 210 -14.24 7.87 3.06
C LEU A 210 -15.70 7.67 2.68
N PRO A 211 -16.19 8.36 1.63
CA PRO A 211 -17.47 8.00 1.01
C PRO A 211 -17.44 6.57 0.45
N PRO A 212 -18.62 6.02 0.10
CA PRO A 212 -18.69 4.77 -0.67
C PRO A 212 -17.84 4.85 -1.95
N GLN A 213 -17.10 3.78 -2.21
CA GLN A 213 -16.40 3.57 -3.48
C GLN A 213 -17.44 3.34 -4.59
N GLN A 214 -17.11 3.82 -5.78
CA GLN A 214 -17.90 3.58 -6.98
C GLN A 214 -17.69 2.15 -7.47
N ASP A 215 -18.75 1.54 -7.98
CA ASP A 215 -18.64 0.28 -8.71
C ASP A 215 -17.80 0.50 -9.98
N LEU A 216 -16.86 -0.41 -10.21
CA LEU A 216 -15.92 -0.36 -11.32
C LEU A 216 -16.38 -1.24 -12.49
N LEU A 217 -17.51 -1.94 -12.38
CA LEU A 217 -18.01 -2.76 -13.47
C LEU A 217 -18.51 -1.91 -14.64
N THR A 218 -18.05 -2.24 -15.85
CA THR A 218 -18.63 -1.71 -17.08
C THR A 218 -19.99 -2.36 -17.37
N ALA A 219 -20.69 -1.86 -18.39
CA ALA A 219 -21.90 -2.52 -18.89
C ALA A 219 -21.59 -3.98 -19.26
N PHE A 220 -22.53 -4.88 -18.93
CA PHE A 220 -22.44 -6.29 -19.29
C PHE A 220 -22.69 -6.49 -20.78
N THR A 221 -21.91 -7.38 -21.39
CA THR A 221 -22.02 -7.77 -22.79
C THR A 221 -22.30 -9.26 -22.90
N ASN A 222 -23.14 -9.64 -23.87
CA ASN A 222 -23.40 -11.04 -24.18
C ASN A 222 -22.24 -11.61 -25.01
N GLN A 223 -21.69 -12.74 -24.57
CA GLN A 223 -20.65 -13.48 -25.28
C GLN A 223 -20.97 -14.97 -25.27
N GLU A 224 -20.36 -15.72 -26.17
CA GLU A 224 -20.44 -17.18 -26.19
C GLU A 224 -19.07 -17.79 -25.90
N HIS A 225 -18.98 -18.62 -24.86
CA HIS A 225 -17.76 -19.35 -24.53
C HIS A 225 -18.06 -20.85 -24.47
N ALA A 226 -17.36 -21.64 -25.28
CA ALA A 226 -17.52 -23.09 -25.35
C ALA A 226 -19.00 -23.54 -25.48
N LYS A 227 -19.75 -22.88 -26.36
CA LYS A 227 -21.20 -23.11 -26.59
C LYS A 227 -22.11 -22.75 -25.42
N ARG A 228 -21.64 -21.93 -24.48
CA ARG A 228 -22.43 -21.40 -23.35
C ARG A 228 -22.63 -19.91 -23.51
N LYS A 229 -23.84 -19.44 -23.19
CA LYS A 229 -24.14 -18.02 -23.11
C LYS A 229 -23.50 -17.45 -21.86
N CYS A 230 -22.81 -16.34 -22.01
CA CYS A 230 -22.11 -15.66 -20.94
C CYS A 230 -22.46 -14.17 -20.93
N LEU A 231 -22.57 -13.61 -19.73
CA LEU A 231 -22.63 -12.17 -19.51
C LEU A 231 -21.32 -11.74 -18.88
N VAL A 232 -20.59 -10.86 -19.56
CA VAL A 232 -19.23 -10.46 -19.21
C VAL A 232 -19.15 -8.96 -19.03
N SER A 233 -18.48 -8.52 -17.97
CA SER A 233 -18.17 -7.12 -17.69
C SER A 233 -16.67 -6.96 -17.38
N SER A 234 -16.10 -5.80 -17.69
CA SER A 234 -14.71 -5.47 -17.41
C SER A 234 -14.64 -4.59 -16.16
N ILE A 235 -13.50 -4.64 -15.47
CA ILE A 235 -13.17 -3.68 -14.40
C ILE A 235 -12.60 -2.42 -15.04
N ASP A 236 -13.35 -1.33 -14.99
CA ASP A 236 -12.94 -0.04 -15.55
C ASP A 236 -11.76 0.56 -14.78
N GLY A 237 -10.74 1.02 -15.52
CA GLY A 237 -9.50 1.55 -14.96
C GLY A 237 -8.69 0.52 -14.17
N PHE A 238 -8.77 -0.76 -14.53
CA PHE A 238 -7.97 -1.82 -13.91
C PHE A 238 -6.47 -1.48 -13.87
N LYS A 239 -5.86 -1.71 -12.71
CA LYS A 239 -4.43 -1.60 -12.45
C LYS A 239 -3.97 -2.91 -11.83
N ARG A 240 -2.94 -3.52 -12.42
CA ARG A 240 -2.43 -4.84 -12.00
C ARG A 240 -2.04 -4.89 -10.52
N ASP A 241 -1.42 -3.84 -10.02
CA ASP A 241 -0.89 -3.79 -8.65
C ASP A 241 -1.96 -3.42 -7.60
N ASN A 242 -3.17 -3.09 -8.06
CA ASN A 242 -4.29 -2.80 -7.17
C ASN A 242 -4.98 -4.09 -6.71
N VAL A 243 -5.66 -4.00 -5.58
CA VAL A 243 -6.47 -5.08 -5.02
C VAL A 243 -7.93 -4.69 -5.18
N TYR A 244 -8.78 -5.61 -5.62
CA TYR A 244 -10.21 -5.38 -5.83
C TYR A 244 -11.03 -6.32 -4.97
N ASN A 245 -12.17 -5.83 -4.49
CA ASN A 245 -13.19 -6.61 -3.81
C ASN A 245 -14.40 -6.76 -4.72
N LEU A 246 -14.62 -7.98 -5.15
CA LEU A 246 -15.79 -8.38 -5.91
C LEU A 246 -16.77 -9.07 -4.97
N SER A 247 -17.99 -8.59 -4.90
CA SER A 247 -19.04 -9.18 -4.07
C SER A 247 -20.36 -9.22 -4.80
N PHE A 248 -21.13 -10.27 -4.55
CA PHE A 248 -22.48 -10.44 -5.08
C PHE A 248 -23.26 -11.45 -4.23
N THR A 249 -24.58 -11.37 -4.28
CA THR A 249 -25.47 -12.42 -3.77
C THR A 249 -25.93 -13.26 -4.95
N VAL A 250 -25.75 -14.57 -4.86
CA VAL A 250 -26.21 -15.53 -5.86
C VAL A 250 -27.37 -16.35 -5.31
N LYS A 251 -28.39 -16.52 -6.14
CA LYS A 251 -29.52 -17.42 -5.95
C LYS A 251 -29.63 -18.18 -7.25
N ASN A 252 -29.25 -19.45 -7.32
CA ASN A 252 -29.36 -20.19 -8.58
C ASN A 252 -30.57 -21.13 -8.57
N ASN A 253 -31.60 -20.74 -9.33
CA ASN A 253 -32.82 -21.53 -9.49
C ASN A 253 -33.08 -22.03 -10.93
N PHE A 254 -32.13 -21.86 -11.87
CA PHE A 254 -32.43 -22.04 -13.30
C PHE A 254 -31.54 -23.02 -14.06
N ASP A 255 -30.25 -23.16 -13.72
CA ASP A 255 -29.33 -24.00 -14.50
C ASP A 255 -28.28 -24.65 -13.62
N PRO A 256 -28.11 -25.98 -13.63
CA PRO A 256 -27.07 -26.62 -12.83
C PRO A 256 -25.68 -26.16 -13.24
N GLN A 257 -25.45 -25.81 -14.51
CA GLN A 257 -24.14 -25.43 -15.03
C GLN A 257 -23.81 -23.94 -14.91
N PHE A 258 -24.46 -23.23 -13.97
CA PHE A 258 -24.19 -21.83 -13.73
C PHE A 258 -22.83 -21.63 -13.07
N MET A 259 -21.93 -20.94 -13.76
CA MET A 259 -20.53 -20.78 -13.36
C MET A 259 -20.10 -19.32 -13.37
N PHE A 260 -19.11 -18.99 -12.54
CA PHE A 260 -18.47 -17.68 -12.45
C PHE A 260 -16.98 -17.80 -12.75
N PHE A 261 -16.48 -16.95 -13.64
CA PHE A 261 -15.07 -16.94 -14.04
C PHE A 261 -14.50 -15.52 -14.06
N VAL A 262 -13.18 -15.46 -14.02
CA VAL A 262 -12.39 -14.24 -14.21
C VAL A 262 -11.32 -14.50 -15.27
N ASP A 263 -11.07 -13.52 -16.15
CA ASP A 263 -10.01 -13.60 -17.16
C ASP A 263 -9.38 -12.24 -17.45
N GLU A 264 -8.37 -12.21 -18.32
CA GLU A 264 -7.54 -11.04 -18.63
C GLU A 264 -7.93 -10.34 -19.94
N GLY A 265 -9.13 -10.57 -20.47
CA GLY A 265 -9.51 -10.07 -21.79
C GLY A 265 -9.15 -10.99 -22.96
N GLU A 266 -8.25 -11.96 -22.75
CA GLU A 266 -7.92 -12.96 -23.76
C GLU A 266 -9.03 -14.00 -23.86
N ALA A 267 -9.60 -14.13 -25.06
CA ALA A 267 -10.62 -15.14 -25.31
C ALA A 267 -10.05 -16.55 -25.05
N TYR A 268 -10.82 -17.38 -24.36
CA TYR A 268 -10.59 -18.83 -24.14
C TYR A 268 -9.56 -19.25 -23.08
N ALA A 269 -9.10 -18.33 -22.21
CA ALA A 269 -8.34 -18.70 -21.01
C ALA A 269 -9.05 -18.31 -19.69
N PRO A 270 -10.36 -18.60 -19.50
CA PRO A 270 -11.05 -18.20 -18.27
C PRO A 270 -10.56 -19.01 -17.07
N LYS A 271 -10.24 -18.31 -15.97
CA LYS A 271 -10.04 -18.94 -14.68
C LYS A 271 -11.41 -19.10 -14.01
N LEU A 272 -11.91 -20.33 -14.01
CA LEU A 272 -13.12 -20.70 -13.27
C LEU A 272 -12.88 -20.48 -11.78
N LEU A 273 -13.72 -19.67 -11.15
CA LEU A 273 -13.64 -19.38 -9.71
C LEU A 273 -14.70 -20.12 -8.90
N ASP A 274 -15.91 -20.28 -9.44
CA ASP A 274 -16.99 -20.96 -8.71
C ASP A 274 -18.01 -21.60 -9.65
N TYR A 275 -18.69 -22.60 -9.10
CA TYR A 275 -19.81 -23.31 -9.70
C TYR A 275 -21.00 -23.27 -8.74
N PHE A 276 -22.12 -22.76 -9.20
CA PHE A 276 -23.33 -22.63 -8.39
C PHE A 276 -24.28 -23.76 -8.77
N PRO A 277 -24.38 -24.85 -7.99
CA PRO A 277 -25.44 -25.83 -8.23
C PRO A 277 -26.82 -25.20 -8.00
N VAL A 278 -27.84 -25.74 -8.67
CA VAL A 278 -29.23 -25.34 -8.40
C VAL A 278 -29.53 -25.58 -6.93
N SER A 279 -29.93 -24.53 -6.22
CA SER A 279 -30.21 -24.57 -4.78
C SER A 279 -31.58 -23.97 -4.45
N GLY A 280 -32.44 -23.83 -5.46
CA GLY A 280 -33.77 -23.26 -5.33
C GLY A 280 -33.68 -21.79 -4.91
N GLU A 281 -34.43 -21.43 -3.88
CA GLU A 281 -34.56 -20.04 -3.44
C GLU A 281 -33.46 -19.59 -2.45
N ARG A 282 -32.49 -20.46 -2.14
CA ARG A 282 -31.44 -20.14 -1.17
C ARG A 282 -30.47 -19.11 -1.74
N GLU A 283 -30.38 -17.97 -1.09
CA GLU A 283 -29.37 -16.95 -1.37
C GLU A 283 -28.03 -17.29 -0.70
N LYS A 284 -26.95 -17.03 -1.42
CA LYS A 284 -25.57 -17.15 -0.92
C LYS A 284 -24.80 -15.90 -1.25
N ASN A 285 -24.21 -15.29 -0.22
CA ASN A 285 -23.31 -14.17 -0.41
C ASN A 285 -21.94 -14.69 -0.84
N ARG A 286 -21.43 -14.15 -1.94
CA ARG A 286 -20.12 -14.46 -2.49
C ARG A 286 -19.24 -13.22 -2.47
N ARG A 287 -17.98 -13.45 -2.15
CA ARG A 287 -16.95 -12.42 -2.07
C ARG A 287 -15.64 -13.00 -2.59
N TYR A 288 -14.93 -12.21 -3.38
CA TYR A 288 -13.64 -12.56 -3.96
C TYR A 288 -12.72 -11.35 -3.87
N VAL A 289 -11.49 -11.58 -3.40
CA VAL A 289 -10.40 -10.62 -3.51
C VAL A 289 -9.65 -10.88 -4.82
N LEU A 290 -9.64 -9.92 -5.73
CA LEU A 290 -8.95 -10.02 -7.01
C LEU A 290 -7.62 -9.24 -6.90
N SER A 291 -6.50 -9.95 -7.00
CA SER A 291 -5.14 -9.37 -7.04
C SER A 291 -4.18 -10.33 -7.73
N THR A 292 -2.95 -9.89 -7.98
CA THR A 292 -1.87 -10.76 -8.49
C THR A 292 -1.53 -11.93 -7.56
N ALA A 293 -1.89 -11.84 -6.27
CA ALA A 293 -1.67 -12.92 -5.31
C ALA A 293 -2.74 -14.02 -5.42
N THR A 294 -4.01 -13.64 -5.63
CA THR A 294 -5.16 -14.58 -5.69
C THR A 294 -5.46 -15.05 -7.12
N LEU A 295 -5.08 -14.25 -8.11
CA LEU A 295 -5.22 -14.54 -9.53
C LEU A 295 -3.82 -14.43 -10.17
N PRO A 296 -3.30 -15.49 -10.80
CA PRO A 296 -2.01 -15.44 -11.49
C PRO A 296 -2.17 -14.61 -12.78
N LEU A 297 -2.12 -13.29 -12.63
CA LEU A 297 -2.25 -12.38 -13.76
C LEU A 297 -0.91 -12.22 -14.50
N LYS A 298 -0.94 -12.28 -15.84
CA LYS A 298 0.19 -11.97 -16.72
C LYS A 298 0.69 -10.55 -16.45
N GLU A 299 1.98 -10.35 -16.74
CA GLU A 299 2.59 -9.02 -16.57
C GLU A 299 2.02 -7.96 -17.50
N THR A 300 1.51 -8.40 -18.64
CA THR A 300 0.92 -7.55 -19.67
C THR A 300 -0.58 -7.37 -19.52
N ALA A 301 -1.20 -7.87 -18.45
CA ALA A 301 -2.64 -7.77 -18.24
C ALA A 301 -3.04 -6.30 -18.01
N THR A 302 -3.77 -5.73 -18.97
CA THR A 302 -4.30 -4.35 -18.91
C THR A 302 -5.77 -4.30 -18.52
N THR A 303 -6.43 -5.44 -18.47
CA THR A 303 -7.84 -5.56 -18.12
C THR A 303 -8.08 -6.84 -17.36
N VAL A 304 -9.13 -6.84 -16.53
CA VAL A 304 -9.69 -8.03 -15.92
C VAL A 304 -11.18 -8.02 -16.20
N ARG A 305 -11.69 -9.14 -16.69
CA ARG A 305 -13.11 -9.35 -16.94
C ARG A 305 -13.65 -10.35 -15.96
N ILE A 306 -14.89 -10.12 -15.55
CA ILE A 306 -15.68 -11.05 -14.77
C ILE A 306 -16.82 -11.56 -15.66
N GLY A 307 -17.16 -12.83 -15.52
CA GLY A 307 -18.22 -13.38 -16.35
C GLY A 307 -19.01 -14.48 -15.66
N PHE A 308 -20.27 -14.54 -16.04
CA PHE A 308 -21.23 -15.54 -15.59
C PHE A 308 -21.72 -16.31 -16.81
N CYS A 309 -21.65 -17.63 -16.78
CA CYS A 309 -22.08 -18.47 -17.91
C CYS A 309 -23.06 -19.54 -17.48
N ALA A 310 -24.05 -19.82 -18.33
CA ALA A 310 -24.82 -21.06 -18.32
C ALA A 310 -25.41 -21.32 -19.71
N PRO A 311 -25.67 -22.57 -20.10
CA PRO A 311 -26.38 -22.87 -21.36
C PRO A 311 -27.71 -22.12 -21.49
N SER A 312 -28.49 -22.05 -20.41
CA SER A 312 -29.81 -21.41 -20.40
C SER A 312 -29.80 -19.96 -19.89
N LEU A 313 -28.62 -19.33 -19.75
CA LEU A 313 -28.49 -17.97 -19.23
C LEU A 313 -29.12 -16.94 -20.20
N THR A 314 -29.93 -16.05 -19.63
CA THR A 314 -30.45 -14.83 -20.28
C THR A 314 -30.15 -13.63 -19.39
N GLU A 315 -30.25 -12.41 -19.92
CA GLU A 315 -30.07 -11.19 -19.11
C GLU A 315 -31.09 -11.09 -17.96
N GLU A 316 -32.34 -11.48 -18.21
CA GLU A 316 -33.38 -11.55 -17.18
C GLU A 316 -32.99 -12.51 -16.06
N LYS A 317 -32.57 -13.75 -16.42
CA LYS A 317 -32.12 -14.73 -15.43
C LYS A 317 -30.91 -14.23 -14.65
N PHE A 318 -29.94 -13.58 -15.31
CA PHE A 318 -28.81 -12.98 -14.63
C PHE A 318 -29.25 -11.94 -13.59
N ARG A 319 -30.09 -10.99 -13.95
CA ARG A 319 -30.57 -9.94 -13.02
C ARG A 319 -31.40 -10.51 -11.86
N GLN A 320 -32.14 -11.59 -12.08
CA GLN A 320 -32.93 -12.26 -11.03
C GLN A 320 -32.09 -13.12 -10.07
N ASN A 321 -30.96 -13.66 -10.56
CA ASN A 321 -30.16 -14.66 -9.83
C ASN A 321 -28.85 -14.07 -9.28
N ILE A 322 -28.40 -12.92 -9.77
CA ILE A 322 -27.21 -12.20 -9.31
C ILE A 322 -27.64 -10.81 -8.81
N LEU A 323 -27.59 -10.63 -7.49
CA LEU A 323 -28.00 -9.42 -6.79
C LEU A 323 -26.79 -8.73 -6.18
N ASN A 324 -26.86 -7.41 -5.99
CA ASN A 324 -25.84 -6.61 -5.30
C ASN A 324 -24.41 -6.83 -5.85
N LEU A 325 -24.29 -7.13 -7.14
CA LEU A 325 -22.99 -7.31 -7.78
C LEU A 325 -22.26 -5.98 -7.80
N SER A 326 -21.05 -5.97 -7.26
CA SER A 326 -20.19 -4.79 -7.23
C SER A 326 -18.74 -5.21 -7.23
N VAL A 327 -17.91 -4.42 -7.93
CA VAL A 327 -16.46 -4.48 -7.83
C VAL A 327 -15.97 -3.11 -7.38
N VAL A 328 -15.30 -3.07 -6.24
CA VAL A 328 -14.69 -1.85 -5.71
C VAL A 328 -13.19 -2.07 -5.49
N GLU A 329 -12.39 -1.03 -5.69
CA GLU A 329 -10.99 -1.06 -5.31
C GLU A 329 -10.85 -1.11 -3.79
N LEU A 330 -9.98 -1.99 -3.28
CA LEU A 330 -9.59 -2.05 -1.89
C LEU A 330 -8.40 -1.12 -1.66
N THR A 331 -8.71 0.10 -1.22
CA THR A 331 -7.71 1.17 -1.15
C THR A 331 -6.91 1.09 0.15
N ALA A 332 -5.65 1.52 0.11
CA ALA A 332 -4.83 1.71 1.31
C ALA A 332 -4.19 3.10 1.19
N PRO A 333 -4.94 4.18 1.45
CA PRO A 333 -4.48 5.52 1.15
C PRO A 333 -3.19 5.85 1.92
N ARG A 334 -2.23 6.47 1.25
CA ARG A 334 -0.97 6.87 1.88
C ARG A 334 -1.12 8.24 2.51
N LEU A 335 -0.74 8.33 3.78
CA LEU A 335 -0.84 9.52 4.60
C LEU A 335 0.57 10.05 4.89
N SER A 336 0.76 11.35 4.66
CA SER A 336 1.98 12.08 4.99
C SER A 336 1.65 13.20 5.99
N LEU A 337 2.48 13.36 7.01
CA LEU A 337 2.39 14.50 7.94
C LEU A 337 3.51 15.49 7.61
N ILE A 338 3.13 16.74 7.42
CA ILE A 338 4.09 17.84 7.25
C ILE A 338 3.93 18.78 8.43
N GLN A 339 5.01 18.99 9.18
CA GLN A 339 4.99 19.96 10.27
C GLN A 339 4.84 21.38 9.72
N THR A 340 3.77 22.05 10.12
CA THR A 340 3.49 23.43 9.75
C THR A 340 4.21 24.34 10.72
N TYR A 341 5.35 24.86 10.28
CA TYR A 341 5.99 25.96 10.98
C TYR A 341 5.25 27.24 10.61
N LYS A 342 4.59 27.87 11.60
CA LYS A 342 4.30 29.29 11.49
C LYS A 342 5.64 29.99 11.49
N THR A 343 6.22 30.18 10.31
CA THR A 343 7.21 31.23 10.14
C THR A 343 6.47 32.50 10.48
N THR A 344 6.61 33.00 11.71
CA THR A 344 6.48 34.44 11.91
C THR A 344 7.34 35.03 10.82
N ASP A 345 6.72 35.72 9.85
CA ASP A 345 7.39 36.37 8.74
C ASP A 345 8.41 37.34 9.33
N ALA A 346 9.56 36.80 9.70
CA ALA A 346 10.71 37.57 10.05
C ALA A 346 11.03 38.30 8.77
N ALA A 347 10.79 39.62 8.77
CA ALA A 347 10.95 40.45 7.60
C ALA A 347 12.28 40.09 6.94
N SER A 348 12.20 39.48 5.76
CA SER A 348 13.39 39.07 5.03
C SER A 348 14.21 40.32 4.78
N PRO A 349 15.52 40.31 5.04
CA PRO A 349 16.34 41.47 4.77
C PRO A 349 16.28 41.80 3.27
N ASN A 350 16.32 43.09 2.94
CA ASN A 350 16.43 43.50 1.55
C ASN A 350 17.86 43.22 1.08
N ILE A 351 17.99 42.52 -0.04
CA ILE A 351 19.28 42.13 -0.60
C ILE A 351 19.48 42.79 -1.97
N GLN A 352 20.65 43.40 -2.16
CA GLN A 352 21.12 43.89 -3.45
C GLN A 352 22.39 43.14 -3.83
N VAL A 353 22.40 42.52 -5.00
CA VAL A 353 23.53 41.71 -5.47
C VAL A 353 24.28 42.46 -6.56
N GLU A 354 25.55 42.73 -6.31
CA GLU A 354 26.50 43.31 -7.27
C GLU A 354 27.49 42.23 -7.70
N LYS A 355 27.40 41.79 -8.96
CA LYS A 355 28.36 40.85 -9.52
C LYS A 355 29.64 41.60 -9.89
N GLN A 356 30.71 41.39 -9.12
CA GLN A 356 32.02 42.00 -9.41
C GLN A 356 32.72 41.28 -10.57
N ASN A 357 32.63 39.95 -10.61
CA ASN A 357 33.08 39.11 -11.74
C ASN A 357 32.36 37.75 -11.71
N GLN A 358 32.75 36.79 -12.56
CA GLN A 358 32.11 35.45 -12.59
C GLN A 358 32.27 34.64 -11.29
N LEU A 359 33.20 35.01 -10.42
CA LEU A 359 33.66 34.24 -9.28
C LEU A 359 33.62 35.05 -7.99
N THR A 360 33.08 36.27 -8.02
CA THR A 360 33.00 37.17 -6.86
C THR A 360 31.72 37.98 -6.94
N TYR A 361 30.95 37.90 -5.86
CA TYR A 361 29.68 38.59 -5.67
C TYR A 361 29.76 39.41 -4.40
N LYS A 362 29.22 40.62 -4.45
CA LYS A 362 29.08 41.51 -3.31
C LYS A 362 27.59 41.70 -3.04
N ILE A 363 27.15 41.31 -1.86
CA ILE A 363 25.73 41.25 -1.49
C ILE A 363 25.52 42.25 -0.37
N ARG A 364 24.81 43.33 -0.66
CA ARG A 364 24.42 44.32 0.33
C ARG A 364 23.11 43.88 0.96
N VAL A 365 23.13 43.69 2.28
CA VAL A 365 22.01 43.28 3.10
C VAL A 365 21.55 44.50 3.90
N THR A 366 20.28 44.85 3.85
CA THR A 366 19.69 45.95 4.64
C THR A 366 18.45 45.50 5.39
N GLY A 367 18.25 46.06 6.59
CA GLY A 367 17.08 45.80 7.42
C GLY A 367 17.03 44.39 8.02
N SER A 368 18.16 43.71 8.24
CA SER A 368 18.16 42.40 8.89
C SER A 368 17.81 42.52 10.38
N THR A 369 16.70 41.90 10.79
CA THR A 369 16.22 41.92 12.19
C THR A 369 16.49 40.62 12.95
N SER A 370 16.74 39.52 12.23
CA SER A 370 16.96 38.18 12.77
C SER A 370 17.91 37.39 11.86
N PRO A 371 18.48 36.26 12.37
CA PRO A 371 19.33 35.39 11.56
C PRO A 371 18.59 34.85 10.34
N PHE A 372 19.30 34.67 9.23
CA PHE A 372 18.72 34.13 8.00
C PHE A 372 19.70 33.26 7.23
N TYR A 373 19.17 32.51 6.27
CA TYR A 373 19.95 31.73 5.32
C TYR A 373 20.09 32.49 4.01
N LEU A 374 21.32 32.82 3.63
CA LEU A 374 21.64 33.37 2.32
C LEU A 374 21.82 32.23 1.32
N SER A 375 20.85 32.07 0.42
CA SER A 375 20.84 31.00 -0.59
C SER A 375 21.44 31.48 -1.90
N PHE A 376 22.45 30.76 -2.41
CA PHE A 376 23.05 30.99 -3.71
C PHE A 376 22.77 29.78 -4.61
N LEU A 377 21.85 29.95 -5.56
CA LEU A 377 21.32 28.92 -6.46
C LEU A 377 22.34 28.47 -7.52
N THR A 378 23.47 27.93 -7.05
CA THR A 378 24.52 27.28 -7.83
C THR A 378 24.83 25.94 -7.19
N ARG A 379 25.37 24.98 -7.96
CA ARG A 379 25.75 23.67 -7.43
C ARG A 379 26.66 23.82 -6.22
N TYR A 380 26.34 23.10 -5.14
CA TYR A 380 27.10 23.11 -3.90
C TYR A 380 28.56 22.78 -4.18
N SER A 381 29.45 23.63 -3.66
CA SER A 381 30.87 23.39 -3.69
C SER A 381 31.51 24.05 -2.46
N PRO A 382 32.31 23.31 -1.67
CA PRO A 382 33.01 23.86 -0.50
C PRO A 382 34.04 24.95 -0.86
N SER A 383 34.28 25.17 -2.16
CA SER A 383 35.18 26.22 -2.66
C SER A 383 34.49 27.56 -2.89
N TRP A 384 33.17 27.64 -2.73
CA TRP A 384 32.51 28.92 -2.51
C TRP A 384 32.68 29.31 -1.06
N VAL A 385 33.35 30.44 -0.81
CA VAL A 385 33.57 30.97 0.53
C VAL A 385 32.89 32.31 0.67
N SER A 386 32.38 32.57 1.87
CA SER A 386 31.90 33.89 2.26
C SER A 386 32.79 34.48 3.35
N ASP A 387 32.89 35.80 3.38
CA ASP A 387 33.51 36.52 4.50
C ASP A 387 32.63 36.54 5.77
N LEU A 388 31.37 36.09 5.67
CA LEU A 388 30.43 36.02 6.79
C LEU A 388 29.59 34.74 6.76
N GLY A 389 29.32 34.19 7.95
CA GLY A 389 28.39 33.08 8.14
C GLY A 389 28.99 31.69 8.01
N THR A 390 28.15 30.69 8.28
CA THR A 390 28.52 29.27 8.21
C THR A 390 27.99 28.66 6.92
N HIS A 391 28.88 28.13 6.08
CA HIS A 391 28.53 27.50 4.80
C HIS A 391 27.97 26.09 5.00
N THR A 392 26.85 25.80 4.34
CA THR A 392 26.20 24.49 4.33
C THR A 392 25.57 24.22 2.96
N GLN A 393 25.18 22.97 2.74
CA GLN A 393 24.38 22.56 1.58
C GLN A 393 22.90 22.77 1.89
N GLY A 394 22.20 23.50 1.03
CA GLY A 394 20.74 23.64 1.10
C GLY A 394 20.04 22.90 -0.02
N ASN A 395 18.79 22.51 0.21
CA ASN A 395 17.94 21.80 -0.75
C ASN A 395 18.68 20.66 -1.50
N ASP A 396 19.63 20.00 -0.83
CA ASP A 396 20.54 18.99 -1.40
C ASP A 396 21.36 19.38 -2.64
N PHE A 397 21.35 20.65 -3.09
CA PHE A 397 22.11 21.04 -4.27
C PHE A 397 22.75 22.42 -4.23
N ASN A 398 22.31 23.35 -3.36
CA ASN A 398 22.75 24.75 -3.43
C ASN A 398 23.70 25.15 -2.29
N ASN A 399 24.43 26.25 -2.53
CA ASN A 399 25.29 26.84 -1.51
C ASN A 399 24.45 27.74 -0.60
N VAL A 400 24.50 27.51 0.71
CA VAL A 400 23.76 28.29 1.70
C VAL A 400 24.71 28.76 2.79
N TRP A 401 24.54 30.00 3.24
CA TRP A 401 25.25 30.51 4.41
C TRP A 401 24.25 30.90 5.50
N TYR A 402 24.43 30.36 6.71
CA TYR A 402 23.73 30.84 7.89
C TYR A 402 24.39 32.14 8.38
N ILE A 403 23.65 33.24 8.34
CA ILE A 403 24.12 34.57 8.73
C ILE A 403 23.41 35.00 10.01
N ASP A 404 24.11 34.94 11.13
CA ASP A 404 23.67 35.48 12.42
C ASP A 404 24.23 36.90 12.63
N LYS A 405 23.80 37.82 11.76
CA LYS A 405 24.16 39.24 11.86
C LYS A 405 22.95 40.11 11.55
N LYS A 406 22.66 41.05 12.45
CA LYS A 406 21.56 42.02 12.35
C LYS A 406 22.06 43.36 11.78
N GLY A 407 21.12 44.18 11.31
CA GLY A 407 21.38 45.50 10.73
C GLY A 407 21.80 45.46 9.26
N ASP A 408 22.50 46.50 8.84
CA ASP A 408 22.94 46.68 7.46
C ASP A 408 24.41 46.28 7.32
N TYR A 409 24.73 45.47 6.32
CA TYR A 409 26.10 45.03 6.06
C TYR A 409 26.29 44.55 4.61
N THR A 410 27.53 44.22 4.28
CA THR A 410 27.88 43.60 3.00
C THR A 410 28.48 42.23 3.27
N VAL A 411 28.08 41.26 2.45
CA VAL A 411 28.63 39.91 2.40
C VAL A 411 29.35 39.76 1.06
N ARG A 412 30.59 39.28 1.08
CA ARG A 412 31.34 38.93 -0.12
C ARG A 412 31.38 37.42 -0.26
N ILE A 413 30.92 36.92 -1.39
CA ILE A 413 31.01 35.50 -1.77
C ILE A 413 32.03 35.37 -2.90
N SER A 414 32.95 34.41 -2.80
CA SER A 414 33.96 34.19 -3.82
C SER A 414 34.33 32.72 -4.02
N TYR A 415 34.74 32.36 -5.24
CA TYR A 415 35.18 31.00 -5.57
C TYR A 415 36.70 30.90 -5.50
N VAL A 416 37.22 30.29 -4.43
CA VAL A 416 38.67 30.27 -4.15
C VAL A 416 39.47 29.36 -5.08
N LEU A 417 38.88 28.28 -5.59
CA LEU A 417 39.58 27.33 -6.47
C LEU A 417 40.12 27.97 -7.75
N GLN A 418 39.47 29.01 -8.29
CA GLN A 418 39.99 29.68 -9.48
C GLN A 418 41.34 30.35 -9.20
N LYS A 419 41.53 30.95 -8.02
CA LYS A 419 42.79 31.60 -7.68
C LYS A 419 43.93 30.59 -7.70
N HIS A 420 43.70 29.38 -7.17
CA HIS A 420 44.64 28.28 -7.24
C HIS A 420 44.89 27.81 -8.67
N PHE A 421 43.84 27.70 -9.49
CA PHE A 421 43.97 27.33 -10.91
C PHE A 421 44.83 28.34 -11.68
N VAL A 422 44.57 29.64 -11.53
CA VAL A 422 45.33 30.70 -12.21
C VAL A 422 46.80 30.71 -11.76
N ASN A 423 47.06 30.54 -10.46
CA ASN A 423 48.42 30.42 -9.95
C ASN A 423 49.13 29.19 -10.50
N GLY A 424 48.44 28.04 -10.55
CA GLY A 424 48.98 26.79 -11.11
C GLY A 424 49.27 26.90 -12.61
N LEU A 425 48.38 27.54 -13.37
CA LEU A 425 48.57 27.80 -14.80
C LEU A 425 49.78 28.70 -15.04
N PHE A 426 49.90 29.78 -14.26
CA PHE A 426 51.04 30.69 -14.35
C PHE A 426 52.37 29.97 -14.09
N LEU A 427 52.44 29.15 -13.02
CA LEU A 427 53.62 28.32 -12.73
C LEU A 427 53.92 27.32 -13.86
N SER A 428 52.89 26.72 -14.45
CA SER A 428 53.04 25.77 -15.57
C SER A 428 53.61 26.46 -16.81
N VAL A 429 53.18 27.68 -17.13
CA VAL A 429 53.72 28.48 -18.24
C VAL A 429 55.19 28.81 -18.01
N ILE A 430 55.57 29.22 -16.79
CA ILE A 430 56.98 29.48 -16.45
C ILE A 430 57.82 28.21 -16.64
N ALA A 431 57.36 27.07 -16.11
CA ALA A 431 58.07 25.81 -16.25
C ALA A 431 58.25 25.41 -17.72
N LEU A 432 57.21 25.59 -18.55
CA LEU A 432 57.27 25.33 -19.98
C LEU A 432 58.33 26.19 -20.68
N VAL A 433 58.37 27.50 -20.38
CA VAL A 433 59.38 28.43 -20.93
C VAL A 433 60.79 28.01 -20.53
N VAL A 434 61.00 27.60 -19.27
CA VAL A 434 62.29 27.10 -18.78
C VAL A 434 62.72 25.83 -19.52
N VAL A 435 61.82 24.84 -19.67
CA VAL A 435 62.11 23.59 -20.39
C VAL A 435 62.44 23.85 -21.85
N PHE A 436 61.66 24.70 -22.54
CA PHE A 436 61.95 25.09 -23.92
C PHE A 436 63.29 25.82 -24.06
N SER A 437 63.62 26.72 -23.13
CA SER A 437 64.90 27.42 -23.12
C SER A 437 66.07 26.44 -22.98
N VAL A 438 65.97 25.49 -22.04
CA VAL A 438 66.97 24.43 -21.86
C VAL A 438 67.09 23.55 -23.10
N PHE A 439 65.97 23.15 -23.71
CA PHE A 439 65.96 22.34 -24.92
C PHE A 439 66.65 23.04 -26.10
N ILE A 440 66.38 24.33 -26.32
CA ILE A 440 67.04 25.15 -27.35
C ILE A 440 68.56 25.22 -27.10
N ILE A 441 68.99 25.42 -25.86
CA ILE A 441 70.41 25.47 -25.49
C ILE A 441 71.10 24.13 -25.78
N ILE A 442 70.49 23.00 -25.38
CA ILE A 442 71.03 21.66 -25.61
C ILE A 442 71.17 21.37 -27.11
N ASN A 443 70.15 21.67 -27.92
CA ASN A 443 70.21 21.41 -29.36
C ASN A 443 71.25 22.30 -30.07
N LYS A 444 71.38 23.56 -29.66
CA LYS A 444 72.41 24.46 -30.20
C LYS A 444 73.82 23.98 -29.85
N SER A 445 74.01 23.34 -28.69
CA SER A 445 75.28 22.74 -28.29
C SER A 445 75.66 21.49 -29.08
N LYS A 446 74.70 20.76 -29.66
CA LYS A 446 74.97 19.56 -30.48
C LYS A 446 75.23 19.87 -31.95
N SER A 447 74.89 21.07 -32.40
CA SER A 447 75.07 21.51 -33.80
C SER A 447 76.42 22.22 -34.04
N LYS A 448 77.26 22.35 -33.01
CA LYS A 448 78.68 22.71 -33.12
C LYS A 448 79.50 21.47 -32.84
#